data_AF-A0A9N9RF64-F1
#
_entry.id   AF-A0A9N9RF64-F1
#
_cell.length_a   1.000
_cell.length_b   1.000
_cell.length_c   1.000
_cell.angle_alpha   90.00
_cell.angle_beta   90.00
_cell.angle_gamma   90.00
#
_symmetry.space_group_name_H-M   'P 1'
#
loop_
_entity.id
_entity.type
_entity.pdbx_description
1 polymer ?
#
loop_
_entity_poly.entity_id
_entity_poly.type
_entity_poly.pdbx_seq_one_letter_code
_entity_poly.pdbx_strand_id
1 'polypeptide(L)'
;MENKLILCSSKDKFVLTQDLCVMCGAVGTDSEGCLIACAQCGQTYHPYCVNIKVSQVIVTLGWRCLDCTVCEGCGSRGDETLLLLCDDCDTTWHTYCARPPLGEVPRGSWRCERCRRCLVCGTRDTLAWCDNYTECAPCASLVMCCVCSEPYSDGELIIQCEACSRWLHATCDSIRNESDAETCCRAG
;
A
#
# COMPACT_ATOMS: atom_id res chain seq x y z
N MET A 1 25.49 15.43 0.75
CA MET A 1 25.77 14.37 1.73
C MET A 1 26.78 14.90 2.72
N GLU A 2 26.41 14.97 3.98
CA GLU A 2 27.34 15.29 5.06
C GLU A 2 27.91 13.97 5.57
N ASN A 3 29.18 13.72 5.32
CA ASN A 3 29.82 12.48 5.76
C ASN A 3 30.06 12.57 7.27
N LYS A 4 29.41 11.71 8.04
CA LYS A 4 29.60 11.61 9.49
C LYS A 4 30.68 10.57 9.79
N LEU A 5 31.70 10.97 10.55
CA LEU A 5 32.72 10.07 11.05
C LEU A 5 32.46 9.80 12.53
N ILE A 6 32.32 8.52 12.88
CA ILE A 6 32.16 8.09 14.27
C ILE A 6 33.53 7.66 14.78
N LEU A 7 34.01 8.32 15.83
CA LEU A 7 35.26 8.00 16.50
C LEU A 7 34.93 7.33 17.83
N CYS A 8 35.38 6.09 18.03
CA CYS A 8 35.25 5.40 19.29
C CYS A 8 36.60 4.80 19.71
N SER A 9 36.77 4.60 21.01
CA SER A 9 37.94 3.92 21.55
C SER A 9 37.93 2.46 21.12
N SER A 10 39.06 1.94 20.65
CA SER A 10 39.22 0.50 20.35
C SER A 10 39.10 -0.40 21.59
N LYS A 11 39.03 0.19 22.79
CA LYS A 11 38.79 -0.51 24.06
C LYS A 11 37.35 -0.40 24.55
N ASP A 12 36.49 0.36 23.87
CA ASP A 12 35.09 0.52 24.24
C ASP A 12 34.27 -0.70 23.77
N LYS A 13 34.18 -1.70 24.64
CA LYS A 13 33.44 -2.93 24.34
C LYS A 13 31.95 -2.70 24.10
N PHE A 14 31.36 -1.66 24.70
CA PHE A 14 29.95 -1.38 24.52
C PHE A 14 29.73 -0.96 23.07
N VAL A 15 30.39 0.11 22.61
CA VAL A 15 30.23 0.61 21.23
C VAL A 15 30.62 -0.44 20.19
N LEU A 16 31.69 -1.21 20.43
CA LEU A 16 32.14 -2.25 19.49
C LEU A 16 31.21 -3.46 19.37
N THR A 17 30.20 -3.59 20.23
CA THR A 17 29.21 -4.69 20.19
C THR A 17 27.80 -4.24 19.83
N GLN A 18 27.60 -2.95 19.57
CA GLN A 18 26.31 -2.41 19.14
C GLN A 18 26.29 -2.15 17.64
N ASP A 19 25.11 -2.27 17.04
CA ASP A 19 24.84 -1.74 15.71
C ASP A 19 24.59 -0.22 15.79
N LEU A 20 25.06 0.52 14.78
CA LEU A 20 24.92 1.98 14.70
C LEU A 20 24.10 2.37 13.48
N CYS A 21 23.13 3.25 13.67
CA CYS A 21 22.38 3.79 12.54
C CYS A 21 23.30 4.61 11.62
N VAL A 22 23.34 4.27 10.34
CA VAL A 22 24.18 4.95 9.34
C VAL A 22 23.79 6.43 9.15
N MET A 23 22.52 6.80 9.36
CA MET A 23 22.02 8.17 9.13
C MET A 23 22.39 9.15 10.25
N CYS A 24 22.34 8.70 11.51
CA CYS A 24 22.55 9.55 12.67
C CYS A 24 23.86 9.24 13.43
N GLY A 25 24.41 8.04 13.25
CA GLY A 25 25.61 7.55 13.94
C GLY A 25 25.40 7.17 15.40
N ALA A 26 24.14 6.97 15.81
CA ALA A 26 23.79 6.61 17.18
C ALA A 26 23.30 5.16 17.26
N VAL A 27 23.49 4.53 18.43
CA VAL A 27 22.83 3.26 18.80
C VAL A 27 21.34 3.54 19.07
N GLY A 28 21.05 4.63 19.76
CA GLY A 28 19.72 4.94 20.34
C GLY A 28 19.58 4.37 21.76
N THR A 29 18.51 4.76 22.46
CA THR A 29 18.16 4.27 23.80
C THR A 29 16.74 3.72 23.81
N ASP A 30 16.48 2.66 24.58
CA ASP A 30 15.15 2.05 24.75
C ASP A 30 14.45 1.76 23.40
N SER A 31 13.21 2.22 23.22
CA SER A 31 12.43 2.06 21.99
C SER A 31 13.02 2.81 20.79
N GLU A 32 13.79 3.88 21.01
CA GLU A 32 14.47 4.63 19.94
C GLU A 32 15.73 3.91 19.43
N GLY A 33 16.20 2.88 20.14
CA GLY A 33 17.29 2.01 19.72
C GLY A 33 16.88 0.90 18.75
N CYS A 34 15.60 0.78 18.40
CA CYS A 34 15.16 -0.23 17.43
C CYS A 34 15.73 0.10 16.05
N LEU A 35 16.56 -0.79 15.53
CA LEU A 35 17.18 -0.68 14.21
C LEU A 35 16.53 -1.65 13.23
N ILE A 36 16.42 -1.22 11.98
CA ILE A 36 16.12 -2.08 10.84
C ILE A 36 17.39 -2.24 9.99
N ALA A 37 17.70 -3.47 9.61
CA ALA A 37 18.84 -3.78 8.75
C ALA A 37 18.40 -3.86 7.28
N CYS A 38 19.18 -3.28 6.39
CA CYS A 38 19.04 -3.50 4.96
C CYS A 38 19.39 -4.96 4.64
N ALA A 39 18.46 -5.69 4.02
CA ALA A 39 18.63 -7.09 3.65
C ALA A 39 19.75 -7.32 2.60
N GLN A 40 20.22 -6.26 1.93
CA GLN A 40 21.24 -6.35 0.89
C GLN A 40 22.65 -5.99 1.39
N CYS A 41 22.80 -4.85 2.08
CA CYS A 41 24.12 -4.36 2.51
C CYS A 41 24.39 -4.56 4.02
N GLY A 42 23.39 -4.97 4.80
CA GLY A 42 23.50 -5.17 6.24
C GLY A 42 23.60 -3.88 7.07
N GLN A 43 23.66 -2.71 6.42
CA GLN A 43 23.65 -1.43 7.13
C GLN A 43 22.35 -1.25 7.91
N THR A 44 22.45 -0.68 9.10
CA THR A 44 21.34 -0.51 10.02
C THR A 44 20.88 0.95 10.09
N TYR A 45 19.58 1.11 10.31
CA TYR A 45 18.91 2.40 10.28
C TYR A 45 17.87 2.47 11.39
N HIS A 46 17.72 3.61 12.05
CA HIS A 46 16.52 3.84 12.85
C HIS A 46 15.34 4.03 11.90
N PRO A 47 14.17 3.41 12.17
CA PRO A 47 13.00 3.56 11.32
C PRO A 47 12.60 5.01 11.07
N TYR A 48 12.69 5.86 12.11
CA TYR A 48 12.39 7.29 11.99
C TYR A 48 13.46 8.07 11.19
N CYS A 49 14.73 7.64 11.20
CA CYS A 49 15.79 8.30 10.42
C CYS A 49 15.63 8.09 8.90
N VAL A 50 14.91 7.04 8.49
CA VAL A 50 14.62 6.74 7.09
C VAL A 50 13.13 6.82 6.76
N ASN A 51 12.33 7.38 7.69
CA ASN A 51 10.88 7.55 7.55
C ASN A 51 10.11 6.27 7.14
N ILE A 52 10.48 5.13 7.72
CA ILE A 52 9.85 3.84 7.44
C ILE A 52 8.90 3.43 8.56
N LYS A 53 7.70 2.98 8.19
CA LYS A 53 6.77 2.31 9.10
C LYS A 53 7.01 0.81 9.00
N VAL A 54 7.58 0.22 10.05
CA VAL A 54 7.86 -1.22 10.08
C VAL A 54 6.54 -2.00 10.07
N SER A 55 6.24 -2.66 8.95
CA SER A 55 5.07 -3.52 8.78
C SER A 55 5.46 -4.99 8.83
N GLN A 56 4.47 -5.88 9.03
CA GLN A 56 4.72 -7.33 9.01
C GLN A 56 5.33 -7.80 7.67
N VAL A 57 5.01 -7.11 6.58
CA VAL A 57 5.55 -7.40 5.25
C VAL A 57 7.05 -7.13 5.22
N ILE A 58 7.49 -5.97 5.74
CA ILE A 58 8.90 -5.61 5.86
C ILE A 58 9.66 -6.62 6.72
N VAL A 59 9.08 -7.05 7.84
CA VAL A 59 9.69 -8.06 8.73
C VAL A 59 9.85 -9.40 8.02
N THR A 60 8.87 -9.80 7.21
CA THR A 60 8.84 -11.12 6.57
C THR A 60 9.72 -11.19 5.33
N LEU A 61 9.77 -10.11 4.54
CA LEU A 61 10.47 -10.09 3.24
C LEU A 61 11.84 -9.43 3.28
N GLY A 62 12.13 -8.70 4.35
CA GLY A 62 13.28 -7.83 4.44
C GLY A 62 13.04 -6.48 3.77
N TRP A 63 13.64 -5.44 4.33
CA TRP A 63 13.65 -4.09 3.78
C TRP A 63 15.00 -3.81 3.11
N ARG A 64 15.02 -2.96 2.08
CA ARG A 64 16.25 -2.49 1.45
C ARG A 64 16.37 -0.99 1.66
N CYS A 65 17.55 -0.51 2.04
CA CYS A 65 17.83 0.91 2.11
C CYS A 65 17.81 1.55 0.71
N LEU A 66 17.67 2.87 0.65
CA LEU A 66 17.56 3.62 -0.59
C LEU A 66 18.69 3.29 -1.58
N ASP A 67 19.93 3.12 -1.11
CA ASP A 67 21.09 2.79 -1.95
C ASP A 67 21.04 1.37 -2.54
N CYS A 68 20.31 0.46 -1.90
CA CYS A 68 20.14 -0.94 -2.30
C CYS A 68 18.76 -1.21 -2.94
N THR A 69 17.89 -0.21 -2.99
CA THR A 69 16.56 -0.32 -3.59
C THR A 69 16.65 -0.69 -5.06
N VAL A 70 15.94 -1.73 -5.48
CA VAL A 70 15.78 -2.17 -6.87
C VAL A 70 14.30 -2.37 -7.15
N CYS A 71 13.89 -2.30 -8.42
CA CYS A 71 12.53 -2.67 -8.80
C CYS A 71 12.31 -4.18 -8.60
N GLU A 72 11.29 -4.56 -7.82
CA GLU A 72 10.93 -5.96 -7.58
C GLU A 72 10.52 -6.72 -8.85
N GLY A 73 10.05 -6.02 -9.89
CA GLY A 73 9.64 -6.65 -11.15
C GLY A 73 10.78 -6.97 -12.12
N CYS A 74 11.90 -6.25 -12.07
CA CYS A 74 13.00 -6.38 -13.05
C CYS A 74 14.39 -6.49 -12.43
N GLY A 75 14.54 -6.25 -11.13
CA GLY A 75 15.81 -6.29 -10.41
C GLY A 75 16.76 -5.12 -10.69
N SER A 76 16.35 -4.11 -11.46
CA SER A 76 17.18 -2.96 -11.85
C SER A 76 16.84 -1.70 -11.05
N ARG A 77 17.83 -0.79 -10.92
CA ARG A 77 17.68 0.57 -10.40
C ARG A 77 17.55 1.63 -11.50
N GLY A 78 17.70 1.25 -12.77
CA GLY A 78 17.57 2.20 -13.91
C GLY A 78 16.22 2.92 -13.90
N ASP A 79 16.03 3.96 -14.71
CA ASP A 79 14.78 4.75 -14.77
C ASP A 79 14.26 5.18 -13.38
N GLU A 80 15.15 5.71 -12.54
CA GLU A 80 14.84 6.06 -11.15
C GLU A 80 13.61 6.97 -11.00
N THR A 81 13.36 7.84 -11.98
CA THR A 81 12.19 8.76 -12.02
C THR A 81 10.85 8.05 -12.16
N LEU A 82 10.85 6.78 -12.57
CA LEU A 82 9.68 5.94 -12.74
C LEU A 82 9.53 4.91 -11.61
N LEU A 83 10.41 4.92 -10.61
CA LEU A 83 10.29 4.06 -9.44
C LEU A 83 9.21 4.57 -8.48
N LEU A 84 8.36 3.66 -8.05
CA LEU A 84 7.30 3.83 -7.06
C LEU A 84 7.66 3.06 -5.81
N LEU A 85 7.44 3.65 -4.64
CA LEU A 85 7.52 2.94 -3.37
C LEU A 85 6.10 2.61 -2.90
N CYS A 86 5.90 1.38 -2.43
CA CYS A 86 4.62 0.99 -1.85
C CYS A 86 4.46 1.61 -0.46
N ASP A 87 3.35 2.31 -0.21
CA ASP A 87 3.11 2.99 1.07
C ASP A 87 3.01 2.07 2.30
N ASP A 88 2.77 0.76 2.10
CA ASP A 88 2.57 -0.20 3.19
C ASP A 88 3.80 -1.10 3.46
N CYS A 89 4.64 -1.33 2.44
CA CYS A 89 5.76 -2.27 2.56
C CYS A 89 7.07 -1.77 1.95
N ASP A 90 7.10 -0.57 1.39
CA ASP A 90 8.28 0.14 0.87
C ASP A 90 9.03 -0.59 -0.26
N THR A 91 8.49 -1.70 -0.75
CA THR A 91 9.00 -2.38 -1.95
C THR A 91 8.87 -1.46 -3.14
N THR A 92 9.88 -1.45 -3.98
CA THR A 92 9.97 -0.51 -5.08
C THR A 92 9.65 -1.16 -6.41
N TRP A 93 8.95 -0.45 -7.29
CA TRP A 93 8.51 -0.96 -8.59
C TRP A 93 8.61 0.16 -9.63
N HIS A 94 9.08 -0.13 -10.84
CA HIS A 94 8.82 0.77 -11.96
C HIS A 94 7.32 0.85 -12.24
N THR A 95 6.83 2.01 -12.68
CA THR A 95 5.45 2.19 -13.15
C THR A 95 5.03 1.07 -14.11
N TYR A 96 5.90 0.71 -15.06
CA TYR A 96 5.64 -0.34 -16.05
C TYR A 96 5.88 -1.78 -15.54
N CYS A 97 6.61 -1.96 -14.44
CA CYS A 97 6.79 -3.26 -13.79
C CYS A 97 5.71 -3.56 -12.75
N ALA A 98 4.98 -2.53 -12.29
CA ALA A 98 3.85 -2.69 -11.39
C ALA A 98 2.76 -3.57 -12.00
N ARG A 99 1.91 -4.14 -11.13
CA ARG A 99 0.78 -4.99 -11.52
C ARG A 99 -0.54 -4.41 -11.00
N PRO A 100 -1.42 -3.93 -11.89
CA PRO A 100 -1.20 -3.75 -13.33
C PRO A 100 -0.20 -2.60 -13.63
N PRO A 101 0.37 -2.55 -14.86
CA PRO A 101 1.29 -1.48 -15.25
C PRO A 101 0.61 -0.10 -15.21
N LEU A 102 1.36 0.92 -14.81
CA LEU A 102 0.93 2.30 -14.75
C LEU A 102 1.56 3.12 -15.88
N GLY A 103 0.76 3.98 -16.50
CA GLY A 103 1.24 4.89 -17.55
C GLY A 103 2.05 6.07 -17.02
N GLU A 104 1.80 6.49 -15.78
CA GLU A 104 2.48 7.59 -15.11
C GLU A 104 2.58 7.34 -13.59
N VAL A 105 3.37 8.16 -12.91
CA VAL A 105 3.49 8.14 -11.44
C VAL A 105 2.18 8.65 -10.83
N PRO A 106 1.52 7.88 -9.93
CA PRO A 106 0.28 8.32 -9.28
C PRO A 106 0.47 9.61 -8.48
N ARG A 107 -0.52 10.51 -8.51
CA ARG A 107 -0.48 11.76 -7.73
C ARG A 107 -0.74 11.56 -6.23
N GLY A 108 -1.14 10.36 -5.82
CA GLY A 108 -1.50 10.01 -4.46
C GLY A 108 -0.90 8.68 -4.02
N SER A 109 -1.51 8.07 -2.99
CA SER A 109 -1.02 6.81 -2.43
C SER A 109 -0.99 5.70 -3.47
N TRP A 110 0.04 4.87 -3.42
CA TRP A 110 0.15 3.68 -4.26
C TRP A 110 0.57 2.47 -3.43
N ARG A 111 -0.09 1.34 -3.71
CA ARG A 111 0.20 0.06 -3.08
C ARG A 111 0.54 -0.98 -4.13
N CYS A 112 1.57 -1.77 -3.86
CA CYS A 112 1.91 -2.91 -4.70
C CYS A 112 0.81 -3.98 -4.66
N GLU A 113 0.84 -4.92 -5.60
CA GLU A 113 -0.15 -6.00 -5.72
C GLU A 113 -0.33 -6.81 -4.43
N ARG A 114 0.71 -6.93 -3.61
CA ARG A 114 0.67 -7.67 -2.34
C ARG A 114 0.01 -6.89 -1.21
N CYS A 115 0.02 -5.56 -1.30
CA CYS A 115 -0.50 -4.66 -0.27
C CYS A 115 -1.85 -4.06 -0.64
N ARG A 116 -2.25 -4.09 -1.92
CA ARG A 116 -3.57 -3.60 -2.34
C ARG A 116 -4.67 -4.30 -1.53
N ARG A 117 -5.55 -3.49 -0.95
CA ARG A 117 -6.72 -3.89 -0.19
C ARG A 117 -7.71 -2.74 -0.21
N CYS A 118 -9.00 -3.04 -0.20
CA CYS A 118 -10.01 -2.02 -0.05
C CYS A 118 -9.90 -1.41 1.35
N LEU A 119 -9.79 -0.08 1.45
CA LEU A 119 -9.71 0.60 2.73
C LEU A 119 -11.06 0.66 3.46
N VAL A 120 -12.16 0.45 2.75
CA VAL A 120 -13.53 0.41 3.30
C VAL A 120 -13.84 -0.96 3.92
N CYS A 121 -13.81 -2.03 3.13
CA CYS A 121 -14.21 -3.38 3.60
C CYS A 121 -13.04 -4.33 3.86
N GLY A 122 -11.81 -3.97 3.48
CA GLY A 122 -10.63 -4.80 3.69
C GLY A 122 -10.39 -5.92 2.66
N THR A 123 -11.27 -6.12 1.67
CA THR A 123 -11.07 -7.15 0.64
C THR A 123 -9.77 -6.95 -0.13
N ARG A 124 -9.12 -8.04 -0.50
CA ARG A 124 -7.96 -8.08 -1.41
C ARG A 124 -8.32 -8.59 -2.80
N ASP A 125 -9.55 -9.07 -2.94
CA ASP A 125 -10.07 -9.68 -4.15
C ASP A 125 -11.30 -8.91 -4.62
N THR A 126 -11.23 -8.44 -5.86
CA THR A 126 -12.28 -7.68 -6.53
C THR A 126 -11.99 -7.69 -8.02
N LEU A 127 -13.05 -7.75 -8.83
CA LEU A 127 -12.95 -7.74 -10.29
C LEU A 127 -12.38 -6.42 -10.82
N ALA A 128 -12.63 -5.32 -10.11
CA ALA A 128 -12.11 -4.01 -10.45
C ALA A 128 -11.73 -3.21 -9.20
N TRP A 129 -10.65 -2.45 -9.34
CA TRP A 129 -10.14 -1.53 -8.34
C TRP A 129 -10.42 -0.10 -8.77
N CYS A 130 -10.76 0.74 -7.81
CA CYS A 130 -11.00 2.17 -7.95
C CYS A 130 -10.00 2.95 -7.08
N ASP A 131 -9.89 4.25 -7.33
CA ASP A 131 -9.03 5.20 -6.61
C ASP A 131 -7.63 4.65 -6.32
N ASN A 132 -6.82 4.42 -7.36
CA ASN A 132 -5.43 3.94 -7.24
C ASN A 132 -5.26 2.66 -6.39
N TYR A 133 -6.18 1.70 -6.56
CA TYR A 133 -6.17 0.41 -5.84
C TYR A 133 -6.43 0.51 -4.33
N THR A 134 -7.12 1.58 -3.91
CA THR A 134 -7.50 1.77 -2.50
C THR A 134 -8.97 1.43 -2.22
N GLU A 135 -9.81 1.33 -3.24
CA GLU A 135 -11.21 0.92 -3.11
C GLU A 135 -11.57 -0.22 -4.06
N CYS A 136 -12.34 -1.21 -3.58
CA CYS A 136 -12.93 -2.20 -4.47
C CYS A 136 -14.16 -1.62 -5.15
N ALA A 137 -14.46 -2.09 -6.37
CA ALA A 137 -15.62 -1.62 -7.13
C ALA A 137 -16.96 -1.67 -6.36
N PRO A 138 -17.26 -2.71 -5.54
CA PRO A 138 -18.41 -2.68 -4.65
C PRO A 138 -18.45 -1.48 -3.71
N CYS A 139 -17.35 -1.20 -2.98
CA CYS A 139 -17.32 -0.09 -2.04
C CYS A 139 -17.38 1.27 -2.74
N ALA A 140 -16.67 1.43 -3.87
CA ALA A 140 -16.71 2.66 -4.66
C ALA A 140 -18.12 2.97 -5.19
N SER A 141 -18.90 1.93 -5.52
CA SER A 141 -20.28 2.08 -6.00
C SER A 141 -21.30 2.44 -4.91
N LEU A 142 -20.91 2.55 -3.63
CA LEU A 142 -21.80 2.98 -2.54
C LEU A 142 -22.10 4.48 -2.55
N VAL A 143 -21.37 5.28 -3.33
CA VAL A 143 -21.55 6.73 -3.41
C VAL A 143 -22.28 7.16 -4.68
N MET A 144 -22.16 6.36 -5.75
CA MET A 144 -22.69 6.68 -7.08
C MET A 144 -23.15 5.42 -7.79
N CYS A 145 -24.34 5.47 -8.39
CA CYS A 145 -24.94 4.37 -9.12
C CYS A 145 -24.12 3.99 -10.34
N CYS A 146 -23.73 2.71 -10.44
CA CYS A 146 -22.89 2.24 -11.55
C CYS A 146 -23.60 2.16 -12.91
N VAL A 147 -24.92 2.43 -12.96
CA VAL A 147 -25.73 2.40 -14.19
C VAL A 147 -26.01 3.81 -14.69
N CYS A 148 -26.59 4.69 -13.86
CA CYS A 148 -26.95 6.05 -14.26
C CYS A 148 -25.87 7.11 -13.93
N SER A 149 -24.85 6.77 -13.15
CA SER A 149 -23.80 7.70 -12.67
C SER A 149 -24.33 8.85 -11.80
N GLU A 150 -25.52 8.71 -11.22
CA GLU A 150 -26.06 9.67 -10.25
C GLU A 150 -25.72 9.24 -8.81
N PRO A 151 -25.51 10.20 -7.89
CA PRO A 151 -25.32 9.91 -6.47
C PRO A 151 -26.61 9.38 -5.83
N TYR A 152 -26.48 8.64 -4.73
CA TYR A 152 -27.65 8.22 -3.96
C TYR A 152 -28.14 9.34 -3.03
N SER A 153 -29.46 9.41 -2.88
CA SER A 153 -30.14 10.28 -1.93
C SER A 153 -30.73 9.46 -0.78
N ASP A 154 -30.93 10.11 0.36
CA ASP A 154 -31.53 9.47 1.52
C ASP A 154 -32.95 8.98 1.22
N GLY A 155 -33.26 7.75 1.65
CA GLY A 155 -34.54 7.08 1.36
C GLY A 155 -34.66 6.44 -0.03
N GLU A 156 -33.63 6.50 -0.88
CA GLU A 156 -33.63 5.75 -2.14
C GLU A 156 -33.38 4.26 -1.93
N LEU A 157 -34.13 3.42 -2.66
CA LEU A 157 -33.88 1.98 -2.68
C LEU A 157 -32.66 1.68 -3.56
N ILE A 158 -31.60 1.18 -2.94
CA ILE A 158 -30.42 0.67 -3.62
C ILE A 158 -30.33 -0.84 -3.45
N ILE A 159 -29.79 -1.50 -4.45
CA ILE A 159 -29.59 -2.96 -4.47
C ILE A 159 -28.13 -3.26 -4.80
N GLN A 160 -27.69 -4.47 -4.48
CA GLN A 160 -26.38 -4.98 -4.88
C GLN A 160 -26.57 -6.01 -6.00
N CYS A 161 -25.92 -5.78 -7.15
CA CYS A 161 -25.95 -6.72 -8.27
C CYS A 161 -25.21 -8.01 -7.92
N GLU A 162 -25.82 -9.18 -8.12
CA GLU A 162 -25.17 -10.47 -7.83
C GLU A 162 -23.97 -10.76 -8.75
N ALA A 163 -24.05 -10.36 -10.02
CA ALA A 163 -23.01 -10.65 -11.01
C ALA A 163 -21.71 -9.86 -10.82
N CYS A 164 -21.78 -8.61 -10.34
CA CYS A 164 -20.60 -7.74 -10.18
C CYS A 164 -20.41 -7.17 -8.77
N SER A 165 -21.33 -7.46 -7.85
CA SER A 165 -21.34 -6.98 -6.45
C SER A 165 -21.36 -5.45 -6.28
N ARG A 166 -21.61 -4.69 -7.35
CA ARG A 166 -21.74 -3.22 -7.30
C ARG A 166 -23.14 -2.82 -6.89
N TRP A 167 -23.23 -1.67 -6.23
CA TRP A 167 -24.47 -1.04 -5.84
C TRP A 167 -25.02 -0.16 -6.97
N LEU A 168 -26.34 -0.14 -7.08
CA LEU A 168 -27.10 0.63 -8.05
C LEU A 168 -28.48 0.99 -7.49
N HIS A 169 -29.11 2.01 -8.06
CA HIS A 169 -30.53 2.27 -7.81
C HIS A 169 -31.36 1.06 -8.23
N ALA A 170 -32.32 0.66 -7.41
CA ALA A 170 -33.23 -0.43 -7.75
C ALA A 170 -33.96 -0.19 -9.09
N THR A 171 -34.35 1.06 -9.33
CA THR A 171 -35.04 1.48 -10.56
C THR A 171 -34.17 1.35 -11.81
N CYS A 172 -32.84 1.44 -11.68
CA CYS A 172 -31.91 1.19 -12.79
C CYS A 172 -31.88 -0.29 -13.21
N ASP A 173 -32.38 -1.20 -12.38
CA ASP A 173 -32.57 -2.63 -12.69
C ASP A 173 -34.06 -3.01 -12.75
N SER A 174 -34.93 -2.03 -12.99
CA SER A 174 -36.40 -2.23 -13.08
C SER A 174 -37.08 -2.74 -11.79
N ILE A 175 -36.40 -2.68 -10.64
CA ILE A 175 -36.95 -3.03 -9.32
C ILE A 175 -37.56 -1.76 -8.70
N ARG A 176 -38.87 -1.76 -8.44
CA ARG A 176 -39.61 -0.52 -8.10
C ARG A 176 -39.87 -0.35 -6.61
N ASN A 177 -39.84 -1.44 -5.85
CA ASN A 177 -40.19 -1.46 -4.43
C ASN A 177 -39.47 -2.61 -3.70
N GLU A 178 -39.58 -2.63 -2.37
CA GLU A 178 -38.93 -3.65 -1.53
C GLU A 178 -39.43 -5.07 -1.81
N SER A 179 -40.72 -5.25 -2.13
CA SER A 179 -41.28 -6.56 -2.46
C SER A 179 -40.72 -7.11 -3.78
N ASP A 180 -40.49 -6.25 -4.77
CA ASP A 180 -39.82 -6.63 -6.01
C ASP A 180 -38.38 -7.07 -5.71
N ALA A 181 -37.67 -6.30 -4.87
CA ALA A 181 -36.28 -6.59 -4.48
C ALA A 181 -36.16 -7.93 -3.74
N GLU A 182 -37.07 -8.21 -2.80
CA GLU A 182 -37.12 -9.50 -2.12
C GLU A 182 -37.40 -10.67 -3.07
N THR A 183 -38.27 -10.46 -4.07
CA THR A 183 -38.60 -11.49 -5.06
C THR A 183 -37.39 -11.80 -5.94
N CYS A 184 -36.69 -10.77 -6.42
CA CYS A 184 -35.45 -10.92 -7.18
C CYS A 184 -34.37 -11.63 -6.36
N CYS A 185 -34.15 -11.23 -5.10
CA CYS A 185 -33.17 -11.88 -4.22
C CYS A 185 -33.42 -13.38 -4.01
N ARG A 186 -34.69 -13.82 -4.02
CA ARG A 186 -35.04 -15.24 -3.90
C ARG A 186 -34.86 -16.03 -5.20
N ALA A 187 -34.84 -15.35 -6.35
CA ALA A 187 -34.77 -15.98 -7.66
C ALA A 187 -33.33 -16.31 -8.11
N GLY A 188 -32.33 -15.61 -7.55
CA GLY A 188 -30.94 -15.64 -8.05
C GLY A 188 -30.84 -14.93 -9.39
#